data_AF-A0ABD4KWM0-F1
#
_entry.id   AF-A0ABD4KWM0-F1
#
_cell.length_a   1.000
_cell.length_b   1.000
_cell.length_c   1.000
_cell.angle_alpha   90.00
_cell.angle_beta   90.00
_cell.angle_gamma   90.00
#
_symmetry.space_group_name_H-M   'P 1'
#
loop_
_entity.id
_entity.type
_entity.pdbx_description
1 polymer ?
#
loop_
_entity_poly.entity_id
_entity_poly.type
_entity_poly.pdbx_seq_one_letter_code
_entity_poly.pdbx_strand_id
1 'polypeptide(L)' 'WMDYYNNHRTHQGKMCCGRTPIETLEDGKSIWAEKNLAQI' A
#
# COMPACT_ATOMS: atom_id res chain seq x y z
N TRP A 1 8.72 15.82 -7.13
CA TRP A 1 7.27 15.75 -6.83
C TRP A 1 6.81 14.30 -6.65
N MET A 2 7.06 13.42 -7.62
CA MET A 2 6.58 12.02 -7.55
C MET A 2 7.18 11.21 -6.39
N ASP A 3 8.46 11.38 -6.11
CA ASP A 3 9.12 10.76 -4.95
C ASP A 3 8.50 11.20 -3.62
N TYR A 4 8.33 12.52 -3.44
CA TYR A 4 7.66 13.07 -2.27
C TYR A 4 6.22 12.53 -2.12
N TYR A 5 5.45 12.47 -3.20
CA TYR A 5 4.09 11.92 -3.18
C TYR A 5 4.09 10.45 -2.77
N ASN A 6 4.94 9.62 -3.37
CA ASN A 6 4.93 8.17 -3.16
C ASN A 6 5.52 7.76 -1.81
N ASN A 7 6.55 8.46 -1.33
CA ASN A 7 7.39 8.02 -0.20
C ASN A 7 7.26 8.89 1.04
N HIS A 8 6.73 10.11 0.95
CA HIS A 8 6.75 11.07 2.07
C HIS A 8 5.36 11.62 2.41
N ARG A 9 4.46 11.70 1.44
CA ARG A 9 3.11 12.21 1.66
C ARG A 9 2.25 11.15 2.34
N THR A 10 2.00 11.36 3.62
CA THR A 10 1.00 10.57 4.35
C THR A 10 -0.40 11.08 4.01
N HIS A 11 -1.29 10.18 3.64
CA HIS A 11 -2.67 10.53 3.32
C HIS A 11 -3.56 10.27 4.55
N GLN A 12 -4.26 11.30 5.04
CA GLN A 12 -5.27 11.19 6.11
C GLN A 12 -6.61 10.62 5.60
N GLY A 13 -6.57 9.59 4.77
CA GLY A 13 -7.73 8.82 4.36
C GLY A 13 -7.84 7.56 5.20
N LYS A 14 -9.08 7.11 5.52
CA LYS A 14 -9.32 5.82 6.20
C LYS A 14 -8.63 4.63 5.53
N MET A 15 -8.38 4.73 4.22
CA MET A 15 -7.69 3.70 3.43
C MET A 15 -6.17 3.66 3.69
N CYS A 16 -5.54 4.82 3.77
CA CYS A 16 -4.09 4.91 3.93
C CYS A 16 -3.69 4.81 5.40
N CYS A 17 -4.57 5.13 6.35
CA CYS A 17 -4.29 5.04 7.80
C CYS A 17 -3.02 5.81 8.21
N GLY A 18 -2.72 6.93 7.56
CA GLY A 18 -1.49 7.69 7.80
C GLY A 18 -0.24 7.12 7.10
N ARG A 19 -0.37 6.02 6.34
CA ARG A 19 0.69 5.48 5.49
C ARG A 19 0.83 6.27 4.20
N THR A 20 2.00 6.14 3.60
CA THR A 20 2.33 6.64 2.26
C THR A 20 1.70 5.75 1.17
N PRO A 21 1.60 6.24 -0.08
CA PRO A 21 1.11 5.44 -1.19
C PRO A 21 1.90 4.13 -1.40
N ILE A 22 3.23 4.15 -1.27
CA ILE A 22 4.05 2.94 -1.47
C ILE A 22 3.78 1.90 -0.38
N GLU A 23 3.68 2.32 0.89
CA GLU A 23 3.38 1.42 2.00
C GLU A 23 2.00 0.77 1.86
N THR A 24 1.02 1.52 1.35
CA THR A 24 -0.33 1.00 1.08
C THR A 24 -0.30 -0.02 -0.07
N LEU A 25 0.52 0.22 -1.09
CA LEU A 25 0.67 -0.69 -2.23
C LEU A 25 1.33 -2.02 -1.82
N GLU A 26 2.41 -1.97 -1.05
CA GLU A 26 3.11 -3.18 -0.60
C GLU A 26 2.23 -4.07 0.30
N ASP A 27 1.45 -3.48 1.19
CA ASP A 27 0.47 -4.20 2.01
C ASP A 27 -0.56 -4.94 1.13
N GLY A 28 -1.08 -4.27 0.10
CA GLY A 28 -2.01 -4.86 -0.87
C GLY A 28 -1.41 -6.02 -1.67
N LYS A 29 -0.12 -5.95 -2.02
CA LYS A 29 0.59 -7.03 -2.73
C LYS A 29 0.69 -8.30 -1.90
N SER A 30 1.01 -8.17 -0.61
CA SER A 30 1.09 -9.32 0.31
C SER A 30 -0.26 -10.02 0.44
N ILE A 31 -1.34 -9.26 0.65
CA ILE A 31 -2.71 -9.79 0.72
C ILE A 31 -3.10 -10.51 -0.59
N TRP A 32 -2.72 -9.93 -1.73
CA TRP A 32 -2.96 -10.56 -3.02
C TRP A 32 -2.18 -11.88 -3.12
N ALA A 33 -0.89 -11.90 -2.80
CA ALA A 33 -0.08 -13.11 -2.85
C ALA A 33 -0.63 -14.22 -1.95
N GLU A 34 -1.01 -13.91 -0.70
CA GLU A 34 -1.65 -14.86 0.22
C GLU A 34 -2.93 -15.48 -0.37
N LYS A 35 -3.79 -14.65 -0.99
CA LYS A 35 -5.03 -15.13 -1.62
C LYS A 35 -4.79 -15.95 -2.89
N ASN A 36 -3.73 -15.66 -3.64
CA ASN A 36 -3.38 -16.42 -4.85
C ASN A 36 -2.72 -17.77 -4.50
N LEU A 37 -1.94 -17.84 -3.42
CA LEU A 37 -1.34 -19.09 -2.96
C LEU A 37 -2.38 -20.08 -2.42
N ALA A 38 -3.53 -19.60 -1.97
CA ALA A 38 -4.68 -20.44 -1.60
C ALA A 38 -5.45 -21.03 -2.81
N GLN A 39 -5.02 -20.76 -4.05
CA GLN A 39 -5.63 -21.30 -5.27
C GLN A 39 -4.85 -22.46 -5.92
N ILE A 40 -3.81 -23.00 -5.27
CA ILE A 40 -3.06 -24.18 -5.74
C ILE A 40 -3.45 -25.40 -4.92
#